data_AF-A0A955NEH5-F1
#
_entry.id   AF-A0A955NEH5-F1
#
_cell.length_a   1.000
_cell.length_b   1.000
_cell.length_c   1.000
_cell.angle_alpha   90.00
_cell.angle_beta   90.00
_cell.angle_gamma   90.00
#
_symmetry.space_group_name_H-M   'P 1'
#
loop_
_entity.id
_entity.type
_entity.pdbx_description
1 polymer ?
#
loop_
_entity_poly.entity_id
_entity_poly.type
_entity_poly.pdbx_seq_one_letter_code
_entity_poly.pdbx_strand_id
1 'polypeptide(L)'
;LPAMDDDDLRRGKPTCHKAFDEATAILAGDALLNLGFQILIDGIVEFGQPMVRAAQTVGAATGIGGMVTGQMLDLLGEESEPTLEKVQLIHKNKTGALLHACVFSGGLVAEPDETQEAALSEFGHSIGLAFQIVDDLLDLEQSTEKLGKRAGKDAEQHKMTYPAVVGVEKSHEMANELTKRAEKALEAFGDSAATLHALARLLLRRDH
;
A
#
# COMPACT_ATOMS: atom_id res chain seq x y z
N LEU A 1 15.33 -1.98 8.79
CA LEU A 1 16.79 -2.26 8.86
C LEU A 1 17.46 -0.97 9.31
N PRO A 2 18.65 -1.04 9.92
CA PRO A 2 19.36 0.17 10.37
C PRO A 2 19.63 1.19 9.26
N ALA A 3 19.83 0.73 8.02
CA ALA A 3 20.03 1.61 6.85
C ALA A 3 18.73 2.23 6.27
N MET A 4 17.58 2.03 6.92
CA MET A 4 16.27 2.60 6.55
C MET A 4 15.63 3.15 7.84
N ASP A 5 14.34 2.89 8.07
CA ASP A 5 13.60 3.39 9.24
C ASP A 5 14.11 2.93 10.62
N ASP A 6 15.08 2.02 10.70
CA ASP A 6 15.69 1.46 11.93
C ASP A 6 14.69 1.09 13.06
N ASP A 7 13.54 0.53 12.71
CA ASP A 7 12.54 0.14 13.70
C ASP A 7 12.95 -1.07 14.54
N ASP A 8 12.82 -0.95 15.86
CA ASP A 8 13.02 -2.05 16.81
C ASP A 8 11.83 -3.03 16.84
N LEU A 9 10.61 -2.53 16.58
CA LEU A 9 9.36 -3.29 16.68
C LEU A 9 8.53 -3.22 15.38
N ARG A 10 7.87 -4.33 15.03
CA ARG A 10 6.87 -4.42 13.96
C ARG A 10 5.81 -5.44 14.37
N ARG A 11 4.52 -5.07 14.27
CA ARG A 11 3.37 -5.94 14.64
C ARG A 11 3.47 -6.46 16.09
N GLY A 12 3.88 -5.60 17.03
CA GLY A 12 4.02 -5.93 18.44
C GLY A 12 5.15 -6.91 18.79
N LYS A 13 6.07 -7.18 17.85
CA LYS A 13 7.22 -8.09 18.05
C LYS A 13 8.52 -7.42 17.59
N PRO A 14 9.69 -7.88 18.04
CA PRO A 14 10.97 -7.41 17.52
C PRO A 14 11.03 -7.54 16.00
N THR A 15 11.59 -6.54 15.32
CA THR A 15 11.85 -6.64 13.88
C THR A 15 12.86 -7.75 13.58
N CYS A 16 12.87 -8.25 12.34
CA CYS A 16 13.69 -9.42 11.96
C CYS A 16 15.17 -9.23 12.33
N HIS A 17 15.74 -8.04 12.11
CA HIS A 17 17.15 -7.75 12.43
C HIS A 17 17.43 -7.61 13.93
N LYS A 18 16.42 -7.38 14.77
CA LYS A 18 16.54 -7.39 16.24
C LYS A 18 16.34 -8.78 16.83
N ALA A 19 15.47 -9.59 16.24
CA ALA A 19 15.23 -10.97 16.66
C ALA A 19 16.38 -11.92 16.25
N PHE A 20 17.04 -11.61 15.13
CA PHE A 20 18.15 -12.37 14.57
C PHE A 20 19.36 -11.45 14.38
N ASP A 21 19.70 -11.12 13.14
CA ASP A 21 20.74 -10.18 12.75
C ASP A 21 20.41 -9.51 11.40
N GLU A 22 21.21 -8.53 10.98
CA GLU A 22 21.00 -7.81 9.72
C GLU A 22 21.11 -8.72 8.48
N ALA A 23 22.10 -9.63 8.46
CA ALA A 23 22.31 -10.54 7.34
C ALA A 23 21.09 -11.45 7.13
N THR A 24 20.56 -12.00 8.22
CA THR A 24 19.35 -12.83 8.23
C THR A 24 18.14 -12.03 7.76
N ALA A 25 17.98 -10.78 8.22
CA ALA A 25 16.86 -9.94 7.82
C ALA A 25 16.88 -9.58 6.33
N ILE A 26 18.07 -9.32 5.77
CA ILE A 26 18.25 -9.08 4.32
C ILE A 26 17.89 -10.35 3.54
N LEU A 27 18.51 -11.49 3.88
CA LEU A 27 18.29 -12.74 3.16
C LEU A 27 16.85 -13.27 3.30
N ALA A 28 16.18 -13.00 4.43
CA ALA A 28 14.76 -13.32 4.59
C ALA A 28 13.87 -12.47 3.66
N GLY A 29 14.19 -11.18 3.51
CA GLY A 29 13.52 -10.30 2.55
C GLY A 29 13.69 -10.79 1.11
N ASP A 30 14.93 -11.11 0.72
CA ASP A 30 15.25 -11.64 -0.61
C ASP A 30 14.53 -12.97 -0.87
N ALA A 31 14.51 -13.87 0.11
CA ALA A 31 13.81 -15.15 0.00
C ALA A 31 12.29 -14.97 -0.17
N LEU A 32 11.67 -14.04 0.57
CA LEU A 32 10.23 -13.77 0.46
C LEU A 32 9.86 -13.15 -0.89
N LEU A 33 10.69 -12.26 -1.43
CA LEU A 33 10.48 -11.71 -2.77
C LEU A 33 10.55 -12.83 -3.82
N ASN A 34 11.56 -13.70 -3.75
CA ASN A 34 11.70 -14.84 -4.66
C ASN A 34 10.56 -15.86 -4.51
N LEU A 35 10.09 -16.12 -3.29
CA LEU A 35 8.93 -16.96 -3.04
C LEU A 35 7.67 -16.36 -3.68
N GLY A 36 7.49 -15.04 -3.62
CA GLY A 36 6.40 -14.36 -4.33
C GLY A 36 6.42 -14.63 -5.83
N PHE A 37 7.60 -14.54 -6.47
CA PHE A 37 7.74 -14.89 -7.89
C PHE A 37 7.49 -16.37 -8.18
N GLN A 38 7.90 -17.28 -7.30
CA GLN A 38 7.59 -18.71 -7.45
C GLN A 38 6.08 -18.94 -7.47
N ILE A 39 5.34 -18.34 -6.54
CA ILE A 39 3.87 -18.43 -6.49
C ILE A 39 3.24 -17.89 -7.78
N LEU A 40 3.74 -16.78 -8.32
CA LEU A 40 3.24 -16.23 -9.59
C LEU A 40 3.51 -17.18 -10.77
N ILE A 41 4.70 -17.78 -10.83
CA ILE A 41 5.08 -18.74 -11.88
C ILE A 41 4.23 -20.01 -11.79
N ASP A 42 4.05 -20.56 -10.61
CA ASP A 42 3.19 -21.73 -10.38
C ASP A 42 1.76 -21.45 -10.83
N GLY A 43 1.24 -20.25 -10.51
CA GLY A 43 -0.05 -19.79 -11.02
C GLY A 43 -0.10 -19.68 -12.55
N ILE A 44 0.99 -19.25 -13.21
CA ILE A 44 1.04 -19.21 -14.69
C ILE A 44 0.93 -20.62 -15.26
N VAL A 45 1.57 -21.60 -14.63
CA VAL A 45 1.48 -23.01 -15.04
C VAL A 45 0.06 -23.54 -14.87
N GLU A 46 -0.64 -23.16 -13.80
CA GLU A 46 -1.99 -23.63 -13.50
C GLU A 46 -3.08 -22.92 -14.33
N PHE A 47 -3.04 -21.59 -14.42
CA PHE A 47 -4.12 -20.76 -14.97
C PHE A 47 -3.81 -20.19 -16.36
N GLY A 48 -2.57 -20.29 -16.85
CA GLY A 48 -2.19 -19.86 -18.21
C GLY A 48 -2.16 -18.35 -18.41
N GLN A 49 -2.67 -17.88 -19.56
CA GLN A 49 -2.51 -16.50 -20.04
C GLN A 49 -3.05 -15.41 -19.11
N PRO A 50 -4.23 -15.56 -18.46
CA PRO A 50 -4.74 -14.54 -17.53
C PRO A 50 -3.76 -14.26 -16.38
N MET A 51 -3.08 -15.30 -15.89
CA MET A 51 -2.10 -15.17 -14.83
C MET A 51 -0.79 -14.49 -15.28
N VAL A 52 -0.46 -14.51 -16.58
CA VAL A 52 0.68 -13.76 -17.12
C VAL A 52 0.44 -12.25 -16.93
N ARG A 53 -0.76 -11.76 -17.25
CA ARG A 53 -1.11 -10.34 -17.04
C ARG A 53 -1.07 -9.97 -15.56
N ALA A 54 -1.63 -10.82 -14.70
CA ALA A 54 -1.59 -10.66 -13.24
C ALA A 54 -0.15 -10.59 -12.71
N ALA A 55 0.72 -11.50 -13.13
CA ALA A 55 2.13 -11.53 -12.74
C ALA A 55 2.89 -10.29 -13.24
N GLN A 56 2.61 -9.81 -14.46
CA GLN A 56 3.17 -8.55 -14.97
C GLN A 56 2.75 -7.35 -14.11
N THR A 57 1.48 -7.27 -13.71
CA THR A 57 0.98 -6.21 -12.80
C THR A 57 1.71 -6.25 -11.46
N VAL A 58 1.83 -7.43 -10.83
CA VAL A 58 2.51 -7.57 -9.53
C VAL A 58 4.01 -7.28 -9.65
N GLY A 59 4.67 -7.75 -10.71
CA GLY A 59 6.08 -7.48 -10.98
C GLY A 59 6.37 -5.99 -11.18
N ALA A 60 5.52 -5.28 -11.94
CA ALA A 60 5.65 -3.84 -12.13
C ALA A 60 5.46 -3.07 -10.81
N ALA A 61 4.48 -3.46 -10.00
CA ALA A 61 4.16 -2.81 -8.73
C ALA A 61 5.20 -3.06 -7.63
N THR A 62 5.84 -4.24 -7.62
CA THR A 62 6.91 -4.56 -6.65
C THR A 62 8.26 -3.98 -7.05
N GLY A 63 8.51 -3.80 -8.35
CA GLY A 63 9.79 -3.33 -8.88
C GLY A 63 9.93 -1.80 -8.98
N ILE A 64 10.75 -1.38 -9.94
CA ILE A 64 11.09 0.04 -10.19
C ILE A 64 9.89 0.88 -10.65
N GLY A 65 8.82 0.25 -11.15
CA GLY A 65 7.60 0.93 -11.57
C GLY A 65 6.65 1.26 -10.40
N GLY A 66 6.97 0.81 -9.17
CA GLY A 66 6.12 0.97 -8.00
C GLY A 66 6.91 1.04 -6.71
N MET A 67 6.73 0.05 -5.83
CA MET A 67 7.15 0.05 -4.42
C MET A 67 8.60 0.50 -4.22
N VAL A 68 9.56 -0.02 -5.00
CA VAL A 68 10.98 0.33 -4.83
C VAL A 68 11.22 1.82 -5.10
N THR A 69 10.61 2.38 -6.13
CA THR A 69 10.69 3.82 -6.41
C THR A 69 10.03 4.63 -5.31
N GLY A 70 8.86 4.19 -4.83
CA GLY A 70 8.19 4.86 -3.72
C GLY A 70 9.03 4.87 -2.44
N GLN A 71 9.67 3.75 -2.11
CA GLN A 71 10.55 3.64 -0.95
C GLN A 71 11.79 4.52 -1.10
N MET A 72 12.39 4.60 -2.29
CA MET A 72 13.56 5.47 -2.52
C MET A 72 13.18 6.95 -2.44
N LEU A 73 12.04 7.34 -3.02
CA LEU A 73 11.53 8.71 -2.94
C LEU A 73 11.20 9.12 -1.51
N ASP A 74 10.71 8.19 -0.68
CA ASP A 74 10.46 8.42 0.73
C ASP A 74 11.77 8.71 1.49
N LEU A 75 12.79 7.88 1.30
CA LEU A 75 14.12 8.08 1.92
C LEU A 75 14.77 9.40 1.47
N LEU A 76 14.68 9.75 0.19
CA LEU A 76 15.19 11.03 -0.33
C LEU A 76 14.32 12.22 0.09
N GLY A 77 13.07 11.96 0.46
CA GLY A 77 12.10 12.97 0.87
C GLY A 77 12.38 13.54 2.26
N GLU A 78 13.04 12.78 3.14
CA GLU A 78 13.39 13.22 4.50
C GLU A 78 14.23 14.51 4.54
N GLU A 79 14.94 14.83 3.45
CA GLU A 79 15.78 16.04 3.33
C GLU A 79 15.13 17.19 2.53
N SER A 80 13.86 17.05 2.11
CA SER A 80 13.20 17.96 1.17
C SER A 80 11.96 18.65 1.74
N GLU A 81 11.63 19.84 1.23
CA GLU A 81 10.36 20.49 1.58
C GLU A 81 9.16 19.66 1.09
N PRO A 82 8.16 19.37 1.96
CA PRO A 82 7.02 18.56 1.62
C PRO A 82 6.06 19.35 0.72
N THR A 83 5.70 18.77 -0.42
CA THR A 83 4.63 19.29 -1.29
C THR A 83 3.60 18.20 -1.54
N LEU A 84 2.38 18.59 -1.88
CA LEU A 84 1.29 17.64 -2.09
C LEU A 84 1.62 16.68 -3.24
N GLU A 85 2.26 17.17 -4.29
CA GLU A 85 2.68 16.36 -5.43
C GLU A 85 3.71 15.30 -5.03
N LYS A 86 4.68 15.65 -4.17
CA LYS A 86 5.69 14.69 -3.69
C LYS A 86 5.06 13.61 -2.80
N VAL A 87 4.23 14.01 -1.84
CA VAL A 87 3.49 13.08 -0.96
C VAL A 87 2.66 12.12 -1.81
N GLN A 88 1.90 12.65 -2.78
CA GLN A 88 1.10 11.83 -3.69
C GLN A 88 1.95 10.84 -4.49
N LEU A 89 3.12 11.26 -4.98
CA LEU A 89 4.00 10.41 -5.76
C LEU A 89 4.61 9.29 -4.89
N ILE A 90 5.08 9.61 -3.68
CA ILE A 90 5.60 8.64 -2.72
C ILE A 90 4.50 7.62 -2.42
N HIS A 91 3.33 8.08 -1.99
CA HIS A 91 2.23 7.22 -1.53
C HIS A 91 1.64 6.36 -2.65
N LYS A 92 1.51 6.92 -3.86
CA LYS A 92 1.10 6.17 -5.05
C LYS A 92 2.02 4.99 -5.31
N ASN A 93 3.33 5.17 -5.18
CA ASN A 93 4.31 4.14 -5.54
C ASN A 93 4.60 3.18 -4.37
N LYS A 94 4.85 3.71 -3.17
CA LYS A 94 5.30 2.97 -1.99
C LYS A 94 4.24 1.97 -1.50
N THR A 95 2.99 2.42 -1.47
CA THR A 95 1.87 1.65 -0.90
C THR A 95 0.76 1.42 -1.93
N GLY A 96 0.38 2.46 -2.66
CA GLY A 96 -0.74 2.42 -3.60
C GLY A 96 -0.56 1.39 -4.73
N ALA A 97 0.64 1.28 -5.29
CA ALA A 97 0.94 0.38 -6.40
C ALA A 97 0.69 -1.09 -6.05
N LEU A 98 1.10 -1.52 -4.84
CA LEU A 98 0.89 -2.90 -4.40
C LEU A 98 -0.56 -3.20 -4.05
N LEU A 99 -1.26 -2.26 -3.40
CA LEU A 99 -2.69 -2.43 -3.11
C LEU A 99 -3.52 -2.49 -4.40
N HIS A 100 -3.21 -1.64 -5.37
CA HIS A 100 -3.79 -1.71 -6.71
C HIS A 100 -3.49 -3.05 -7.36
N ALA A 101 -2.23 -3.49 -7.37
CA ALA A 101 -1.85 -4.75 -7.99
C ALA A 101 -2.56 -5.94 -7.36
N CYS A 102 -2.74 -5.98 -6.04
CA CYS A 102 -3.48 -7.05 -5.36
C CYS A 102 -4.93 -7.17 -5.84
N VAL A 103 -5.66 -6.05 -5.92
CA VAL A 103 -7.04 -6.06 -6.40
C VAL A 103 -7.10 -6.37 -7.89
N PHE A 104 -6.26 -5.68 -8.68
CA PHE A 104 -6.30 -5.75 -10.12
C PHE A 104 -5.90 -7.14 -10.63
N SER A 105 -4.83 -7.73 -10.09
CA SER A 105 -4.39 -9.08 -10.45
C SER A 105 -5.44 -10.15 -10.17
N GLY A 106 -6.12 -10.09 -9.01
CA GLY A 106 -7.20 -11.02 -8.69
C GLY A 106 -8.37 -10.91 -9.67
N GLY A 107 -8.69 -9.70 -10.12
CA GLY A 107 -9.69 -9.49 -11.15
C GLY A 107 -9.25 -9.98 -12.53
N LEU A 108 -8.01 -9.70 -12.94
CA LEU A 108 -7.46 -10.09 -14.25
C LEU A 108 -7.51 -11.59 -14.51
N VAL A 109 -7.31 -12.41 -13.46
CA VAL A 109 -7.39 -13.88 -13.57
C VAL A 109 -8.81 -14.35 -13.94
N ALA A 110 -9.84 -13.57 -13.59
CA ALA A 110 -11.23 -13.85 -13.95
C ALA A 110 -11.63 -13.33 -15.35
N GLU A 111 -10.67 -12.80 -16.13
CA GLU A 111 -10.87 -12.29 -17.50
C GLU A 111 -12.03 -11.28 -17.60
N PRO A 112 -11.93 -10.14 -16.89
CA PRO A 112 -12.99 -9.15 -16.83
C PRO A 112 -13.16 -8.46 -18.20
N ASP A 113 -14.38 -7.96 -18.46
CA ASP A 113 -14.57 -7.04 -19.59
C ASP A 113 -13.90 -5.67 -19.34
N GLU A 114 -13.84 -4.81 -20.36
CA GLU A 114 -13.19 -3.49 -20.27
C GLU A 114 -13.78 -2.60 -19.16
N THR A 115 -15.09 -2.72 -18.89
CA THR A 115 -15.77 -1.93 -17.87
C THR A 115 -15.37 -2.41 -16.48
N GLN A 116 -15.38 -3.73 -16.28
CA GLN A 116 -14.95 -4.38 -15.04
C GLN A 116 -13.46 -4.15 -14.77
N GLU A 117 -12.61 -4.24 -15.79
CA GLU A 117 -11.18 -3.98 -15.67
C GLU A 117 -10.91 -2.52 -15.25
N ALA A 118 -11.56 -1.55 -15.90
CA ALA A 118 -11.45 -0.14 -15.53
C ALA A 118 -11.95 0.12 -14.09
N ALA A 119 -13.08 -0.50 -13.71
CA ALA A 119 -13.65 -0.41 -12.37
C ALA A 119 -12.68 -0.93 -11.28
N LEU A 120 -12.07 -2.10 -11.49
CA LEU A 120 -11.09 -2.68 -10.56
C LEU A 120 -9.84 -1.81 -10.43
N SER A 121 -9.38 -1.24 -11.55
CA SER A 121 -8.23 -0.35 -11.55
C SER A 121 -8.52 0.93 -10.77
N GLU A 122 -9.67 1.56 -10.99
CA GLU A 122 -10.10 2.77 -10.26
C GLU A 122 -10.28 2.49 -8.77
N PHE A 123 -10.92 1.37 -8.42
CA PHE A 123 -11.07 0.91 -7.04
C PHE A 123 -9.70 0.76 -6.37
N GLY A 124 -8.79 0.00 -6.98
CA GLY A 124 -7.46 -0.29 -6.43
C GLY A 124 -6.62 0.96 -6.17
N HIS A 125 -6.60 1.92 -7.12
CA HIS A 125 -5.90 3.18 -6.94
C HIS A 125 -6.52 4.03 -5.82
N SER A 126 -7.85 4.14 -5.80
CA SER A 126 -8.57 4.94 -4.81
C SER A 126 -8.38 4.41 -3.39
N ILE A 127 -8.52 3.10 -3.17
CA ILE A 127 -8.29 2.51 -1.83
C ILE A 127 -6.82 2.57 -1.42
N GLY A 128 -5.89 2.45 -2.38
CA GLY A 128 -4.46 2.50 -2.10
C GLY A 128 -4.04 3.85 -1.55
N LEU A 129 -4.55 4.93 -2.14
CA LEU A 129 -4.29 6.27 -1.65
C LEU A 129 -5.04 6.58 -0.35
N ALA A 130 -6.31 6.18 -0.24
CA ALA A 130 -7.10 6.37 0.98
C ALA A 130 -6.43 5.67 2.18
N PHE A 131 -5.93 4.46 1.99
CA PHE A 131 -5.24 3.69 3.03
C PHE A 131 -4.06 4.44 3.63
N GLN A 132 -3.26 5.09 2.77
CA GLN A 132 -2.07 5.81 3.20
C GLN A 132 -2.42 7.13 3.90
N ILE A 133 -3.44 7.86 3.44
CA ILE A 133 -3.94 9.04 4.16
C ILE A 133 -4.42 8.65 5.57
N VAL A 134 -5.13 7.52 5.67
CA VAL A 134 -5.57 7.00 6.97
C VAL A 134 -4.38 6.56 7.83
N ASP A 135 -3.33 5.95 7.26
CA ASP A 135 -2.12 5.57 8.01
C ASP A 135 -1.42 6.81 8.60
N ASP A 136 -1.26 7.85 7.80
CA ASP A 136 -0.65 9.12 8.20
C ASP A 136 -1.48 9.81 9.32
N LEU A 137 -2.81 9.78 9.21
CA LEU A 137 -3.72 10.30 10.24
C LEU A 137 -3.62 9.50 11.54
N LEU A 138 -3.56 8.17 11.45
CA LEU A 138 -3.44 7.29 12.61
C LEU A 138 -2.09 7.47 13.32
N ASP A 139 -0.99 7.65 12.59
CA ASP A 139 0.34 7.90 13.19
C ASP A 139 0.38 9.21 13.99
N LEU A 140 -0.40 10.21 13.55
CA LEU A 140 -0.52 11.51 14.20
C LEU A 140 -1.49 11.50 15.40
N GLU A 141 -2.64 10.82 15.27
CA GLU A 141 -3.75 10.90 16.24
C GLU A 141 -3.68 9.84 17.36
N GLN A 142 -3.02 8.70 17.13
CA GLN A 142 -3.06 7.57 18.07
C GLN A 142 -1.82 7.40 18.94
N SER A 143 -1.99 6.72 20.08
CA SER A 143 -0.88 6.30 20.95
C SER A 143 -0.16 5.06 20.41
N THR A 144 1.14 4.95 20.72
CA THR A 144 2.03 3.82 20.37
C THR A 144 1.45 2.43 20.69
N GLU A 145 0.66 2.32 21.76
CA GLU A 145 0.07 1.06 22.22
C GLU A 145 -0.98 0.49 21.27
N LYS A 146 -1.71 1.36 20.53
CA LYS A 146 -2.73 0.92 19.56
C LYS A 146 -2.16 0.59 18.18
N LEU A 147 -1.18 1.37 17.72
CA LEU A 147 -0.59 1.18 16.39
C LEU A 147 0.37 -0.03 16.32
N GLY A 148 0.86 -0.53 17.46
CA GLY A 148 1.87 -1.59 17.50
C GLY A 148 3.22 -1.20 16.86
N LYS A 149 3.42 0.10 16.61
CA LYS A 149 4.62 0.84 16.18
C LYS A 149 4.70 2.17 16.97
N ARG A 150 5.87 2.81 17.06
CA ARG A 150 6.07 4.09 17.77
C ARG A 150 5.26 5.20 17.10
N ALA A 151 4.31 5.81 17.81
CA ALA A 151 3.50 6.94 17.31
C ALA A 151 4.33 8.23 17.21
N GLY A 152 3.94 9.14 16.31
CA GLY A 152 4.61 10.44 16.11
C GLY A 152 5.99 10.34 15.46
N LYS A 153 6.33 9.18 14.90
CA LYS A 153 7.63 8.93 14.27
C LYS A 153 7.80 9.76 13.00
N ASP A 154 6.71 9.97 12.26
CA ASP A 154 6.77 10.74 11.02
C ASP A 154 7.18 12.20 11.27
N ALA A 155 6.77 12.79 12.40
CA ALA A 155 7.21 14.12 12.81
C ALA A 155 8.70 14.14 13.27
N GLU A 156 9.16 13.10 13.96
CA GLU A 156 10.57 12.95 14.37
C GLU A 156 11.52 12.73 13.18
N GLN A 157 11.02 12.10 12.10
CA GLN A 157 11.80 11.77 10.89
C GLN A 157 11.59 12.75 9.73
N HIS A 158 10.89 13.87 9.95
CA HIS A 158 10.54 14.84 8.89
C HIS A 158 9.90 14.19 7.66
N LYS A 159 9.10 13.14 7.86
CA LYS A 159 8.44 12.43 6.76
C LYS A 159 7.36 13.28 6.10
N MET A 160 7.21 13.09 4.79
CA MET A 160 6.21 13.79 3.99
C MET A 160 4.84 13.12 4.14
N THR A 161 4.01 13.63 5.05
CA THR A 161 2.66 13.11 5.29
C THR A 161 1.56 14.03 4.76
N TYR A 162 0.38 13.47 4.52
CA TYR A 162 -0.79 14.25 4.11
C TYR A 162 -1.19 15.33 5.13
N PRO A 163 -1.35 15.01 6.44
CA PRO A 163 -1.70 16.02 7.43
C PRO A 163 -0.70 17.17 7.54
N ALA A 164 0.59 16.91 7.27
CA ALA A 164 1.63 17.94 7.29
C ALA A 164 1.49 18.96 6.14
N VAL A 165 0.96 18.54 4.98
CA VAL A 165 0.87 19.41 3.79
C VAL A 165 -0.51 20.07 3.65
N VAL A 166 -1.59 19.34 3.95
CA VAL A 166 -2.97 19.84 3.72
C VAL A 166 -3.79 20.01 4.99
N GLY A 167 -3.27 19.60 6.14
CA GLY A 167 -3.97 19.62 7.43
C GLY A 167 -4.82 18.37 7.68
N VAL A 168 -5.11 18.12 8.95
CA VAL A 168 -5.85 16.93 9.45
C VAL A 168 -7.26 16.88 8.87
N GLU A 169 -8.01 17.97 8.97
CA GLU A 169 -9.40 18.05 8.50
C GLU A 169 -9.49 17.73 7.00
N LYS A 170 -8.60 18.33 6.19
CA LYS A 170 -8.59 18.09 4.75
C LYS A 170 -8.16 16.66 4.41
N SER A 171 -7.25 16.09 5.18
CA SER A 171 -6.84 14.69 5.02
C SER A 171 -8.02 13.73 5.26
N HIS A 172 -8.82 13.95 6.30
CA HIS A 172 -10.05 13.19 6.54
C HIS A 172 -11.04 13.32 5.38
N GLU A 173 -11.26 14.53 4.86
CA GLU A 173 -12.12 14.74 3.69
C GLU A 173 -11.64 13.95 2.47
N MET A 174 -10.34 14.03 2.16
CA MET A 174 -9.74 13.35 1.01
C MET A 174 -9.85 11.82 1.12
N ALA A 175 -9.61 11.25 2.31
CA ALA A 175 -9.79 9.81 2.55
C ALA A 175 -11.25 9.37 2.32
N ASN A 176 -12.21 10.18 2.79
CA ASN A 176 -13.63 9.92 2.57
C ASN A 176 -14.02 10.02 1.08
N GLU A 177 -13.53 11.01 0.36
CA GLU A 177 -13.78 11.19 -1.08
C GLU A 177 -13.22 10.04 -1.91
N LEU A 178 -11.99 9.61 -1.61
CA LEU A 178 -11.36 8.46 -2.27
C LEU A 178 -12.11 7.16 -1.96
N THR A 179 -12.57 6.97 -0.72
CA THR A 179 -13.37 5.79 -0.37
C THR A 179 -14.70 5.77 -1.14
N LYS A 180 -15.40 6.90 -1.23
CA LYS A 180 -16.63 7.02 -2.04
C LYS A 180 -16.36 6.76 -3.52
N ARG A 181 -15.23 7.25 -4.04
CA ARG A 181 -14.81 7.00 -5.43
C ARG A 181 -14.54 5.52 -5.68
N ALA A 182 -13.87 4.85 -4.74
CA ALA A 182 -13.65 3.41 -4.79
C ALA A 182 -14.98 2.64 -4.80
N GLU A 183 -15.90 2.96 -3.87
CA GLU A 183 -17.22 2.32 -3.83
C GLU A 183 -17.99 2.52 -5.13
N LYS A 184 -18.01 3.75 -5.66
CA LYS A 184 -18.68 4.04 -6.92
C LYS A 184 -18.12 3.26 -8.10
N ALA A 185 -16.80 3.05 -8.15
CA ALA A 185 -16.17 2.27 -9.21
C ALA A 185 -16.71 0.83 -9.28
N LEU A 186 -17.14 0.27 -8.14
CA LEU A 186 -17.64 -1.10 -8.04
C LEU A 186 -19.11 -1.29 -8.48
N GLU A 187 -19.81 -0.22 -8.87
CA GLU A 187 -21.21 -0.30 -9.35
C GLU A 187 -21.37 -1.31 -10.50
N ALA A 188 -20.35 -1.48 -11.34
CA ALA A 188 -20.33 -2.43 -12.45
C ALA A 188 -20.46 -3.91 -12.02
N PHE A 189 -20.16 -4.23 -10.76
CA PHE A 189 -20.20 -5.59 -10.21
C PHE A 189 -21.48 -5.89 -9.41
N GLY A 190 -22.32 -4.88 -9.15
CA GLY A 190 -23.52 -5.00 -8.34
C GLY A 190 -23.26 -5.67 -6.99
N ASP A 191 -24.13 -6.61 -6.60
CA ASP A 191 -24.04 -7.29 -5.30
C ASP A 191 -22.78 -8.14 -5.13
N SER A 192 -22.12 -8.54 -6.22
CA SER A 192 -20.88 -9.33 -6.17
C SER A 192 -19.70 -8.55 -5.58
N ALA A 193 -19.77 -7.21 -5.55
CA ALA A 193 -18.75 -6.35 -4.97
C ALA A 193 -18.89 -6.15 -3.44
N ALA A 194 -19.84 -6.80 -2.77
CA ALA A 194 -20.11 -6.59 -1.35
C ALA A 194 -18.84 -6.69 -0.46
N THR A 195 -17.96 -7.66 -0.72
CA THR A 195 -16.70 -7.83 0.01
C THR A 195 -15.73 -6.67 -0.20
N LEU A 196 -15.62 -6.15 -1.43
CA LEU A 196 -14.75 -5.02 -1.74
C LEU A 196 -15.29 -3.69 -1.18
N HIS A 197 -16.62 -3.51 -1.17
CA HIS A 197 -17.26 -2.41 -0.44
C HIS A 197 -16.98 -2.47 1.06
N ALA A 198 -17.08 -3.66 1.66
CA ALA A 198 -16.77 -3.85 3.07
C ALA A 198 -15.30 -3.55 3.37
N LEU A 199 -14.38 -3.98 2.49
CA LEU A 199 -12.95 -3.66 2.60
C LEU A 199 -12.70 -2.15 2.54
N ALA A 200 -13.26 -1.43 1.57
CA ALA A 200 -13.07 0.01 1.46
C ALA A 200 -13.53 0.76 2.73
N ARG A 201 -14.69 0.38 3.28
CA ARG A 201 -15.21 0.95 4.54
C ARG A 201 -14.34 0.58 5.74
N LEU A 202 -13.82 -0.65 5.78
CA LEU A 202 -12.93 -1.11 6.84
C LEU A 202 -11.63 -0.29 6.84
N LEU A 203 -11.01 -0.09 5.68
CA LEU A 203 -9.76 0.66 5.57
C LEU A 203 -9.92 2.13 6.01
N LEU A 204 -11.08 2.74 5.74
CA LEU A 204 -11.40 4.09 6.19
C LEU A 204 -11.61 4.19 7.72
N ARG A 205 -12.16 3.14 8.34
CA ARG A 205 -12.56 3.14 9.77
C ARG A 205 -11.59 2.40 10.68
N ARG A 206 -10.50 1.86 10.15
CA ARG A 206 -9.54 1.08 10.91
C ARG A 206 -8.94 1.93 12.03
N ASP A 207 -8.65 1.29 13.14
CA ASP A 207 -8.06 1.89 14.32
C ASP A 207 -6.64 1.40 14.58
N HIS A 208 -6.03 0.67 13.63
CA HIS A 208 -4.64 0.19 13.63
C HIS A 208 -4.13 -0.13 12.20
#